data_AF-A0AAU4Z9J5-F1
#
_entry.id   AF-A0AAU4Z9J5-F1
#
_cell.length_a   1.000
_cell.length_b   1.000
_cell.length_c   1.000
_cell.angle_alpha   90.00
_cell.angle_beta   90.00
_cell.angle_gamma   90.00
#
_symmetry.space_group_name_H-M   'P 1'
#
loop_
_entity.id
_entity.type
_entity.pdbx_description
1 polymer ?
#
loop_
_entity_poly.entity_id
_entity_poly.type
_entity_poly.pdbx_seq_one_letter_code
_entity_poly.pdbx_strand_id
1 'polypeptide(L)'
;MSSGSRLSEPGSPPDPAVPAAETDVAPAADTEASCGHPDGVRATARIRATYNGRVTTLPQLRSDGPFHLRRIRTGGRGATVGIIGAMSAPLGGDRLALDITAEDRAELEVTTAAATLALRGPTTAPATYDVRLTAGEHACLRWLPQQLISAAGSNLRQTCTVGLAATSRLLLREEQILGRADEEPGHLVSRIRVHRAGRLLLDQRTAYGDPAPGWDGPSVLDGHRAVGQLLVVDPELDVGRAPVLLREGTKDGCAVLAPLAGGPALFATAVAPSSSALRELLDRALKHALGE
;
A
#
# COMPACT_ATOMS: atom_id res chain seq x y z
N MET A 1 98.59 -38.79 24.86
CA MET A 1 98.77 -39.27 26.24
C MET A 1 97.46 -39.04 26.98
N SER A 2 96.95 -40.10 27.64
CA SER A 2 95.90 -40.15 28.67
C SER A 2 94.51 -39.56 28.35
N SER A 3 93.46 -40.38 28.31
CA SER A 3 92.65 -40.80 29.49
C SER A 3 92.00 -39.59 30.17
N GLY A 4 90.69 -39.44 30.31
CA GLY A 4 89.63 -40.44 30.52
C GLY A 4 88.90 -40.04 31.82
N SER A 5 87.58 -40.31 31.89
CA SER A 5 86.71 -40.28 33.09
C SER A 5 86.27 -38.88 33.59
N ARG A 6 85.08 -38.66 34.17
CA ARG A 6 83.99 -39.52 34.67
C ARG A 6 82.73 -38.65 34.92
N LEU A 7 81.59 -39.33 35.03
CA LEU A 7 80.22 -38.87 35.35
C LEU A 7 80.05 -38.09 36.67
N SER A 8 78.90 -37.37 36.78
CA SER A 8 77.92 -37.21 37.91
C SER A 8 77.51 -35.74 38.06
N GLU A 9 76.30 -35.27 38.36
CA GLU A 9 74.92 -35.73 38.58
C GLU A 9 74.04 -34.43 38.47
N PRO A 10 72.70 -34.51 38.36
CA PRO A 10 71.86 -33.36 38.05
C PRO A 10 71.50 -32.53 39.31
N GLY A 11 71.62 -31.20 39.23
CA GLY A 11 71.22 -30.26 40.28
C GLY A 11 70.20 -29.25 39.76
N SER A 12 69.06 -29.16 40.45
CA SER A 12 67.85 -28.41 40.13
C SER A 12 68.03 -26.92 39.79
N PRO A 13 67.28 -26.38 38.82
CA PRO A 13 67.01 -24.95 38.73
C PRO A 13 65.86 -24.54 39.69
N PRO A 14 65.75 -23.24 40.03
CA PRO A 14 64.87 -22.74 41.10
C PRO A 14 63.40 -22.62 40.68
N ASP A 15 62.52 -22.57 41.69
CA ASP A 15 61.06 -22.44 41.61
C ASP A 15 60.58 -21.37 40.61
N PRO A 16 59.66 -21.71 39.69
CA PRO A 16 58.78 -20.74 39.08
C PRO A 16 57.58 -20.44 39.98
N ALA A 17 57.27 -19.15 40.05
CA ALA A 17 56.25 -18.51 40.86
C ALA A 17 54.85 -19.12 40.76
N VAL A 18 54.13 -18.96 41.87
CA VAL A 18 52.70 -19.18 42.14
C VAL A 18 51.80 -18.75 40.95
N PRO A 19 50.75 -19.53 40.61
CA PRO A 19 49.90 -19.29 39.45
C PRO A 19 49.02 -18.06 39.64
N ALA A 20 49.06 -17.13 38.69
CA ALA A 20 48.13 -16.02 38.61
C ALA A 20 46.80 -16.50 38.02
N ALA A 21 45.71 -16.08 38.65
CA ALA A 21 44.33 -16.44 38.37
C ALA A 21 43.95 -16.30 36.89
N GLU A 22 43.33 -17.36 36.36
CA GLU A 22 42.51 -17.31 35.16
C GLU A 22 41.39 -16.29 35.37
N THR A 23 41.54 -15.13 34.73
CA THR A 23 40.44 -14.18 34.60
C THR A 23 39.74 -14.54 33.30
N ASP A 24 38.58 -15.17 33.44
CA ASP A 24 37.63 -15.47 32.37
C ASP A 24 37.20 -14.15 31.71
N VAL A 25 37.84 -13.79 30.59
CA VAL A 25 37.42 -12.65 29.77
C VAL A 25 36.34 -13.17 28.83
N ALA A 26 35.10 -13.08 29.28
CA ALA A 26 33.92 -13.25 28.44
C ALA A 26 34.05 -12.37 27.19
N PRO A 27 33.71 -12.86 25.98
CA PRO A 27 33.70 -12.01 24.80
C PRO A 27 32.66 -10.93 25.03
N ALA A 28 33.08 -9.67 24.96
CA ALA A 28 32.18 -8.54 24.84
C ALA A 28 31.39 -8.74 23.55
N ALA A 29 30.19 -9.28 23.67
CA ALA A 29 29.20 -9.23 22.62
C ALA A 29 28.87 -7.76 22.44
N ASP A 30 29.48 -7.14 21.42
CA ASP A 30 28.97 -5.92 20.82
C ASP A 30 27.61 -6.26 20.18
N THR A 31 26.62 -6.41 21.05
CA THR A 31 25.22 -6.28 20.68
C THR A 31 25.03 -4.78 20.50
N GLU A 32 25.35 -4.28 19.31
CA GLU A 32 24.66 -3.09 18.83
C GLU A 32 23.17 -3.44 18.87
N ALA A 33 22.53 -3.03 19.97
CA ALA A 33 21.11 -3.13 20.14
C ALA A 33 20.50 -2.33 18.99
N SER A 34 20.07 -3.05 17.95
CA SER A 34 19.25 -2.50 16.89
C SER A 34 18.11 -1.77 17.58
N CYS A 35 18.08 -0.44 17.44
CA CYS A 35 16.92 0.37 17.77
C CYS A 35 15.80 0.10 16.75
N GLY A 36 15.46 -1.17 16.55
CA GLY A 36 14.28 -1.61 15.83
C GLY A 36 13.07 -1.35 16.71
N HIS A 37 12.12 -0.55 16.22
CA HIS A 37 10.81 -0.49 16.84
C HIS A 37 10.21 -1.91 16.78
N PRO A 38 10.02 -2.60 17.94
CA PRO A 38 9.64 -4.02 17.93
C PRO A 38 8.25 -4.28 17.32
N ASP A 39 7.43 -3.23 17.14
CA ASP A 39 6.01 -3.34 16.79
C ASP A 39 5.59 -2.63 15.48
N GLY A 40 6.55 -2.20 14.65
CA GLY A 40 6.27 -1.39 13.45
C GLY A 40 5.77 0.03 13.76
N VAL A 41 5.59 0.86 12.74
CA VAL A 41 5.12 2.24 12.87
C VAL A 41 3.59 2.29 12.91
N ARG A 42 3.02 3.05 13.85
CA ARG A 42 1.59 3.40 13.86
C ARG A 42 1.41 4.86 13.48
N ALA A 43 0.69 5.12 12.41
CA ALA A 43 0.54 6.47 11.89
C ALA A 43 -0.83 6.70 11.29
N THR A 44 -1.38 7.90 11.47
CA THR A 44 -2.63 8.31 10.82
C THR A 44 -2.47 9.65 10.11
N ALA A 45 -3.02 9.75 8.90
CA ALA A 45 -3.25 11.04 8.25
C ALA A 45 -4.75 11.31 8.14
N ARG A 46 -5.15 12.56 8.41
CA ARG A 46 -6.53 13.02 8.40
C ARG A 46 -6.70 14.22 7.50
N ILE A 47 -7.63 14.11 6.55
CA ILE A 47 -8.02 15.16 5.61
C ILE A 47 -9.52 15.42 5.80
N ARG A 48 -9.90 16.66 6.11
CA ARG A 48 -11.30 17.10 6.11
C ARG A 48 -11.46 18.27 5.17
N ALA A 49 -12.35 18.12 4.20
CA ALA A 49 -12.74 19.15 3.24
C ALA A 49 -14.17 19.61 3.51
N THR A 50 -14.39 20.92 3.52
CA THR A 50 -15.68 21.54 3.86
C THR A 50 -16.04 22.63 2.87
N TYR A 51 -17.32 22.78 2.53
CA TYR A 51 -17.77 23.86 1.67
C TYR A 51 -18.18 25.10 2.47
N ASN A 52 -17.62 26.28 2.15
CA ASN A 52 -17.90 27.53 2.88
C ASN A 52 -18.98 28.42 2.23
N GLY A 53 -19.77 27.89 1.29
CA GLY A 53 -20.72 28.69 0.50
C GLY A 53 -20.14 29.26 -0.80
N ARG A 54 -18.82 29.14 -1.02
CA ARG A 54 -18.16 29.59 -2.26
C ARG A 54 -17.18 28.57 -2.82
N VAL A 55 -16.30 28.04 -1.96
CA VAL A 55 -15.24 27.09 -2.33
C VAL A 55 -15.09 26.01 -1.26
N THR A 56 -14.46 24.91 -1.63
CA THR A 56 -13.99 23.88 -0.71
C THR A 56 -12.73 24.38 0.02
N THR A 57 -12.78 24.33 1.34
CA THR A 57 -11.67 24.62 2.24
C THR A 57 -11.19 23.32 2.90
N LEU A 58 -9.97 23.34 3.43
CA LEU A 58 -9.34 22.18 4.08
C LEU A 58 -9.06 22.51 5.56
N PRO A 59 -10.08 22.57 6.43
CA PRO A 59 -9.89 22.90 7.84
C PRO A 59 -9.08 21.85 8.61
N GLN A 60 -8.89 20.65 8.07
CA GLN A 60 -8.00 19.64 8.65
C GLN A 60 -7.09 19.04 7.59
N LEU A 61 -5.79 19.22 7.77
CA LEU A 61 -4.71 18.50 7.11
C LEU A 61 -3.68 18.16 8.19
N ARG A 62 -3.85 16.99 8.82
CA ARG A 62 -2.97 16.52 9.89
C ARG A 62 -2.40 15.17 9.50
N SER A 63 -1.12 14.94 9.75
CA SER A 63 -0.54 13.61 9.57
C SER A 63 0.55 13.33 10.59
N ASP A 64 0.66 12.06 10.96
CA ASP A 64 1.85 11.50 11.58
C ASP A 64 2.78 10.99 10.46
N GLY A 65 4.09 10.93 10.74
CA GLY A 65 5.02 10.21 9.85
C GLY A 65 4.59 8.74 9.74
N PRO A 66 4.58 8.13 8.54
CA PRO A 66 5.35 8.48 7.34
C PRO A 66 4.64 9.43 6.37
N PHE A 67 3.44 9.91 6.69
CA PHE A 67 2.66 10.72 5.78
C PHE A 67 3.00 12.21 5.91
N HIS A 68 3.19 12.85 4.76
CA HIS A 68 3.22 14.31 4.66
C HIS A 68 2.13 14.78 3.70
N LEU A 69 1.18 15.57 4.19
CA LEU A 69 0.08 16.11 3.39
C LEU A 69 0.46 17.46 2.76
N ARG A 70 0.15 17.64 1.47
CA ARG A 70 0.33 18.91 0.77
C ARG A 70 -0.91 19.28 -0.02
N ARG A 71 -1.38 20.51 0.16
CA ARG A 71 -2.37 21.09 -0.74
C ARG A 71 -1.73 21.35 -2.11
N ILE A 72 -2.34 20.85 -3.17
CA ILE A 72 -1.97 21.15 -4.55
C ILE A 72 -2.87 22.29 -5.01
N ARG A 73 -2.29 23.35 -5.55
CA ARG A 73 -3.06 24.48 -6.08
C ARG A 73 -3.62 24.09 -7.44
N THR A 74 -4.92 23.84 -7.48
CA THR A 74 -5.69 23.65 -8.71
C THR A 74 -6.59 24.87 -8.93
N GLY A 75 -6.88 25.20 -10.19
CA GLY A 75 -7.92 26.18 -10.50
C GLY A 75 -9.30 25.67 -10.07
N GLY A 76 -10.25 26.58 -9.82
CA GLY A 76 -11.64 26.22 -9.53
C GLY A 76 -12.04 26.29 -8.05
N ARG A 77 -13.19 25.69 -7.74
CA ARG A 77 -13.83 25.74 -6.41
C ARG A 77 -13.52 24.53 -5.52
N GLY A 78 -12.95 23.47 -6.07
CA GLY A 78 -12.53 22.28 -5.34
C GLY A 78 -11.16 22.40 -4.65
N ALA A 79 -10.82 21.37 -3.88
CA ALA A 79 -9.54 21.23 -3.20
C ALA A 79 -8.82 19.95 -3.65
N THR A 80 -7.51 20.04 -3.85
CA THR A 80 -6.67 18.89 -4.21
C THR A 80 -5.59 18.70 -3.15
N VAL A 81 -5.40 17.47 -2.68
CA VAL A 81 -4.39 17.10 -1.68
C VAL A 81 -3.50 15.98 -2.22
N GLY A 82 -2.20 16.22 -2.21
CA GLY A 82 -1.19 15.19 -2.44
C GLY A 82 -0.70 14.61 -1.11
N ILE A 83 -0.69 13.30 -1.01
CA ILE A 83 -0.05 12.55 0.08
C ILE A 83 1.36 12.16 -0.36
N ILE A 84 2.35 12.57 0.41
CA ILE A 84 3.76 12.26 0.15
C ILE A 84 4.20 11.23 1.20
N GLY A 85 4.77 10.10 0.75
CA GLY A 85 5.48 9.18 1.62
C GLY A 85 6.84 9.77 1.98
N ALA A 86 6.97 10.32 3.19
CA ALA A 86 8.19 10.96 3.66
C ALA A 86 9.23 9.96 4.21
N MET A 87 8.81 8.72 4.44
CA MET A 87 9.64 7.61 4.91
C MET A 87 9.18 6.31 4.20
N SER A 88 10.03 5.30 4.19
CA SER A 88 9.69 3.98 3.64
C SER A 88 8.62 3.32 4.50
N ALA A 89 7.42 3.19 3.95
CA ALA A 89 6.29 2.47 4.55
C ALA A 89 5.26 2.17 3.45
N PRO A 90 4.51 1.05 3.53
CA PRO A 90 4.43 0.11 4.66
C PRO A 90 5.56 -0.92 4.70
N LEU A 91 6.11 -1.14 5.91
CA LEU A 91 7.00 -2.24 6.26
C LEU A 91 6.26 -3.26 7.13
N GLY A 92 6.69 -4.53 7.12
CA GLY A 92 6.11 -5.60 7.96
C GLY A 92 5.99 -5.20 9.44
N GLY A 93 4.74 -5.21 9.95
CA GLY A 93 4.37 -4.77 11.29
C GLY A 93 3.71 -3.38 11.36
N ASP A 94 3.90 -2.54 10.35
CA ASP A 94 3.33 -1.18 10.33
C ASP A 94 1.80 -1.20 10.35
N ARG A 95 1.20 -0.18 10.96
CA ARG A 95 -0.24 0.06 10.95
C ARG A 95 -0.52 1.50 10.58
N LEU A 96 -0.87 1.69 9.31
CA LEU A 96 -1.06 2.98 8.70
C LEU A 96 -2.54 3.20 8.41
N ALA A 97 -3.00 4.43 8.66
CA ALA A 97 -4.38 4.80 8.36
C ALA A 97 -4.48 6.16 7.65
N LEU A 98 -5.39 6.25 6.70
CA LEU A 98 -5.83 7.49 6.07
C LEU A 98 -7.33 7.69 6.36
N ASP A 99 -7.69 8.76 7.06
CA ASP A 99 -9.08 9.15 7.26
C ASP A 99 -9.37 10.41 6.41
N ILE A 100 -10.22 10.28 5.39
CA ILE A 100 -10.48 11.31 4.40
C ILE A 100 -11.99 11.57 4.34
N THR A 101 -12.38 12.80 4.63
CA THR A 101 -13.79 13.23 4.64
C THR A 101 -13.98 14.44 3.72
N ALA A 102 -14.85 14.28 2.72
CA ALA A 102 -15.48 15.38 2.01
C ALA A 102 -16.87 15.61 2.62
N GLU A 103 -17.07 16.71 3.32
CA GLU A 103 -18.37 17.06 3.88
C GLU A 103 -19.36 17.49 2.80
N ASP A 104 -20.61 17.76 3.20
CA ASP A 104 -21.67 18.15 2.29
C ASP A 104 -21.22 19.25 1.32
N ARG A 105 -21.49 19.02 0.04
CA ARG A 105 -21.16 19.91 -1.09
C ARG A 105 -19.65 20.18 -1.29
N ALA A 106 -18.76 19.51 -0.56
CA ALA A 106 -17.32 19.64 -0.76
C ALA A 106 -16.87 18.89 -2.03
N GLU A 107 -15.94 19.50 -2.76
CA GLU A 107 -15.26 18.89 -3.91
C GLU A 107 -13.80 18.64 -3.51
N LEU A 108 -13.44 17.37 -3.32
CA LEU A 108 -12.12 16.95 -2.87
C LEU A 108 -11.51 15.91 -3.80
N GLU A 109 -10.31 16.20 -4.29
CA GLU A 109 -9.43 15.21 -4.90
C GLU A 109 -8.26 14.91 -3.97
N VAL A 110 -7.96 13.63 -3.78
CA VAL A 110 -6.78 13.18 -3.06
C VAL A 110 -6.00 12.20 -3.92
N THR A 111 -4.71 12.46 -4.07
CA THR A 111 -3.76 11.61 -4.80
C THR A 111 -2.51 11.38 -3.95
N THR A 112 -1.65 10.45 -4.37
CA THR A 112 -0.30 10.31 -3.80
C THR A 112 0.71 10.92 -4.75
N ALA A 113 1.83 11.43 -4.22
CA ALA A 113 2.89 12.03 -5.05
C ALA A 113 3.71 10.98 -5.82
N ALA A 114 3.76 9.76 -5.30
CA ALA A 114 4.48 8.63 -5.88
C ALA A 114 3.78 7.32 -5.53
N ALA A 115 4.26 6.23 -6.13
CA ALA A 115 3.82 4.89 -5.81
C ALA A 115 4.07 4.57 -4.32
N THR A 116 3.13 3.86 -3.70
CA THR A 116 3.32 3.29 -2.36
C THR A 116 4.05 1.96 -2.51
N LEU A 117 5.24 1.84 -1.94
CA LEU A 117 6.05 0.64 -2.04
C LEU A 117 5.95 -0.15 -0.73
N ALA A 118 5.24 -1.28 -0.78
CA ALA A 118 5.20 -2.22 0.33
C ALA A 118 6.47 -3.07 0.33
N LEU A 119 7.15 -3.12 1.47
CA LEU A 119 8.44 -3.79 1.61
C LEU A 119 8.41 -4.80 2.76
N ARG A 120 9.39 -5.70 2.73
CA ARG A 120 9.72 -6.53 3.89
C ARG A 120 10.06 -5.63 5.08
N GLY A 121 9.48 -5.94 6.24
CA GLY A 121 9.85 -5.32 7.51
C GLY A 121 10.78 -6.20 8.35
N PRO A 122 11.20 -5.71 9.52
CA PRO A 122 11.97 -6.49 10.48
C PRO A 122 11.16 -7.63 11.12
N THR A 123 9.82 -7.58 11.00
CA THR A 123 8.91 -8.60 11.52
C THR A 123 8.22 -9.36 10.38
N THR A 124 7.70 -10.56 10.68
CA THR A 124 6.87 -11.36 9.77
C THR A 124 5.39 -11.00 9.83
N ALA A 125 5.00 -10.14 10.78
CA ALA A 125 3.63 -9.68 10.92
C ALA A 125 3.22 -8.86 9.67
N PRO A 126 1.96 -9.00 9.21
CA PRO A 126 1.50 -8.20 8.08
C PRO A 126 1.47 -6.72 8.45
N ALA A 127 1.89 -5.88 7.52
CA ALA A 127 1.58 -4.45 7.58
C ALA A 127 0.09 -4.24 7.27
N THR A 128 -0.52 -3.22 7.85
CA THR A 128 -1.90 -2.81 7.54
C THR A 128 -1.94 -1.39 6.99
N TYR A 129 -2.71 -1.19 5.92
CA TYR A 129 -2.94 0.12 5.31
C TYR A 129 -4.45 0.33 5.16
N ASP A 130 -5.03 1.08 6.10
CA ASP A 130 -6.47 1.30 6.19
C ASP A 130 -6.84 2.68 5.63
N VAL A 131 -7.53 2.71 4.50
CA VAL A 131 -8.09 3.93 3.90
C VAL A 131 -9.58 4.01 4.23
N ARG A 132 -9.99 5.10 4.89
CA ARG A 132 -11.39 5.40 5.20
C ARG A 132 -11.79 6.66 4.46
N LEU A 133 -12.74 6.52 3.54
CA LEU A 133 -13.26 7.60 2.72
C LEU A 133 -14.71 7.88 3.11
N THR A 134 -15.06 9.14 3.34
CA THR A 134 -16.44 9.56 3.59
C THR A 134 -16.81 10.73 2.67
N ALA A 135 -17.97 10.65 2.02
CA ALA A 135 -18.52 11.73 1.21
C ALA A 135 -19.96 12.06 1.66
N GLY A 136 -20.18 13.31 2.05
CA GLY A 136 -21.47 13.87 2.49
C GLY A 136 -22.44 14.13 1.33
N GLU A 137 -23.59 14.73 1.64
CA GLU A 137 -24.62 15.03 0.64
C GLU A 137 -24.07 16.00 -0.42
N HIS A 138 -24.27 15.66 -1.69
CA HIS A 138 -23.80 16.40 -2.86
C HIS A 138 -22.27 16.63 -2.89
N ALA A 139 -21.50 15.88 -2.09
CA ALA A 139 -20.05 15.94 -2.12
C ALA A 139 -19.50 15.18 -3.34
N CYS A 140 -18.39 15.67 -3.89
CA CYS A 140 -17.63 14.98 -4.92
C CYS A 140 -16.26 14.58 -4.34
N LEU A 141 -16.01 13.28 -4.23
CA LEU A 141 -14.74 12.74 -3.74
C LEU A 141 -14.01 11.97 -4.86
N ARG A 142 -12.77 12.35 -5.13
CA ARG A 142 -11.89 11.64 -6.07
C ARG A 142 -10.69 11.07 -5.30
N TRP A 143 -10.62 9.75 -5.15
CA TRP A 143 -9.49 9.04 -4.57
C TRP A 143 -8.68 8.41 -5.70
N LEU A 144 -7.56 9.05 -6.03
CA LEU A 144 -6.72 8.72 -7.19
C LEU A 144 -5.25 8.56 -6.77
N PRO A 145 -4.93 7.63 -5.86
CA PRO A 145 -3.54 7.34 -5.51
C PRO A 145 -2.76 6.87 -6.76
N GLN A 146 -1.43 7.05 -6.72
CA GLN A 146 -0.55 6.33 -7.62
C GLN A 146 -0.49 4.85 -7.22
N GLN A 147 0.25 4.07 -7.99
CA GLN A 147 0.31 2.62 -7.85
C GLN A 147 0.77 2.18 -6.45
N LEU A 148 0.21 1.07 -5.97
CA LEU A 148 0.81 0.28 -4.91
C LEU A 148 1.70 -0.79 -5.52
N ILE A 149 2.95 -0.91 -5.08
CA ILE A 149 3.87 -1.98 -5.49
C ILE A 149 4.06 -2.92 -4.31
N SER A 150 3.71 -4.20 -4.46
CA SER A 150 4.00 -5.25 -3.48
C SER A 150 5.30 -5.94 -3.86
N ALA A 151 6.41 -5.47 -3.26
CA ALA A 151 7.75 -5.99 -3.54
C ALA A 151 8.00 -7.34 -2.84
N ALA A 152 9.06 -8.04 -3.23
CA ALA A 152 9.40 -9.35 -2.69
C ALA A 152 9.52 -9.32 -1.16
N GLY A 153 8.93 -10.31 -0.51
CA GLY A 153 8.93 -10.45 0.94
C GLY A 153 8.09 -9.43 1.69
N SER A 154 7.35 -8.55 1.01
CA SER A 154 6.31 -7.74 1.64
C SER A 154 5.11 -8.61 2.03
N ASN A 155 4.41 -8.23 3.10
CA ASN A 155 3.16 -8.85 3.54
C ASN A 155 2.21 -7.73 3.94
N LEU A 156 1.33 -7.34 3.03
CA LEU A 156 0.45 -6.18 3.19
C LEU A 156 -1.02 -6.58 3.18
N ARG A 157 -1.77 -6.01 4.12
CA ARG A 157 -3.23 -6.00 4.14
C ARG A 157 -3.72 -4.57 3.93
N GLN A 158 -4.33 -4.31 2.78
CA GLN A 158 -4.93 -3.02 2.47
C GLN A 158 -6.45 -3.12 2.58
N THR A 159 -7.06 -2.15 3.26
CA THR A 159 -8.53 -2.02 3.30
C THR A 159 -8.91 -0.62 2.85
N CYS A 160 -9.76 -0.51 1.84
CA CYS A 160 -10.44 0.74 1.49
C CYS A 160 -11.91 0.63 1.89
N THR A 161 -12.34 1.44 2.86
CA THR A 161 -13.74 1.52 3.29
C THR A 161 -14.31 2.87 2.91
N VAL A 162 -15.42 2.87 2.18
CA VAL A 162 -16.07 4.08 1.67
C VAL A 162 -17.50 4.17 2.22
N GLY A 163 -17.82 5.30 2.82
CA GLY A 163 -19.19 5.70 3.18
C GLY A 163 -19.67 6.86 2.31
N LEU A 164 -20.74 6.62 1.55
CA LEU A 164 -21.31 7.59 0.63
C LEU A 164 -22.73 7.98 1.06
N ALA A 165 -23.01 9.27 1.05
CA ALA A 165 -24.37 9.79 1.09
C ALA A 165 -25.16 9.40 -0.19
N ALA A 166 -26.48 9.56 -0.17
CA ALA A 166 -27.29 9.18 -1.33
C ALA A 166 -26.94 10.03 -2.56
N THR A 167 -26.64 11.31 -2.37
CA THR A 167 -26.37 12.25 -3.46
C THR A 167 -24.90 12.51 -3.73
N SER A 168 -23.99 11.83 -3.03
CA SER A 168 -22.54 11.99 -3.24
C SER A 168 -22.05 11.34 -4.53
N ARG A 169 -20.99 11.89 -5.12
CA ARG A 169 -20.26 11.32 -6.25
C ARG A 169 -18.89 10.82 -5.79
N LEU A 170 -18.48 9.66 -6.29
CA LEU A 170 -17.18 9.06 -6.03
C LEU A 170 -16.50 8.67 -7.35
N LEU A 171 -15.23 9.05 -7.46
CA LEU A 171 -14.28 8.40 -8.36
C LEU A 171 -13.17 7.76 -7.53
N LEU A 172 -13.04 6.44 -7.60
CA LEU A 172 -12.00 5.70 -6.90
C LEU A 172 -11.19 4.90 -7.92
N ARG A 173 -9.87 5.00 -7.84
CA ARG A 173 -8.94 4.17 -8.61
C ARG A 173 -7.92 3.52 -7.69
N GLU A 174 -7.75 2.21 -7.79
CA GLU A 174 -6.62 1.50 -7.20
C GLU A 174 -5.84 0.79 -8.31
N GLU A 175 -4.51 0.88 -8.27
CA GLU A 175 -3.60 0.19 -9.17
C GLU A 175 -2.56 -0.55 -8.33
N GLN A 176 -2.42 -1.85 -8.55
CA GLN A 176 -1.57 -2.76 -7.78
C GLN A 176 -0.58 -3.43 -8.73
N ILE A 177 0.70 -3.30 -8.42
CA ILE A 177 1.81 -3.87 -9.18
C ILE A 177 2.47 -4.95 -8.32
N LEU A 178 2.55 -6.15 -8.88
CA LEU A 178 2.99 -7.37 -8.22
C LEU A 178 4.48 -7.59 -8.52
N GLY A 179 5.32 -7.12 -7.60
CA GLY A 179 6.78 -7.07 -7.74
C GLY A 179 7.26 -5.82 -8.51
N ARG A 180 8.52 -5.43 -8.29
CA ARG A 180 9.23 -4.55 -9.23
C ARG A 180 9.59 -5.33 -10.50
N ALA A 181 10.24 -4.66 -11.46
CA ALA A 181 10.75 -5.34 -12.65
C ALA A 181 11.65 -6.51 -12.26
N ASP A 182 11.40 -7.67 -12.87
CA ASP A 182 12.12 -8.93 -12.64
C ASP A 182 12.14 -9.40 -11.18
N GLU A 183 11.17 -8.97 -10.38
CA GLU A 183 11.04 -9.32 -8.97
C GLU A 183 9.75 -10.13 -8.72
N GLU A 184 9.84 -11.15 -7.87
CA GLU A 184 8.65 -11.84 -7.37
C GLU A 184 7.80 -10.91 -6.49
N PRO A 185 6.46 -11.05 -6.51
CA PRO A 185 5.61 -10.24 -5.66
C PRO A 185 5.74 -10.62 -4.18
N GLY A 186 5.38 -9.67 -3.32
CA GLY A 186 5.03 -10.00 -1.95
C GLY A 186 3.61 -10.55 -1.82
N HIS A 187 3.20 -10.82 -0.59
CA HIS A 187 1.83 -11.18 -0.27
C HIS A 187 0.98 -9.92 -0.11
N LEU A 188 -0.03 -9.77 -0.98
CA LEU A 188 -0.95 -8.63 -0.94
C LEU A 188 -2.39 -9.11 -0.81
N VAL A 189 -3.05 -8.73 0.28
CA VAL A 189 -4.50 -8.87 0.44
C VAL A 189 -5.11 -7.48 0.40
N SER A 190 -5.98 -7.22 -0.58
CA SER A 190 -6.74 -5.97 -0.66
C SER A 190 -8.23 -6.21 -0.49
N ARG A 191 -8.92 -5.28 0.17
CA ARG A 191 -10.38 -5.28 0.27
C ARG A 191 -10.95 -3.88 0.06
N ILE A 192 -11.90 -3.75 -0.86
CA ILE A 192 -12.67 -2.52 -1.07
C ILE A 192 -14.10 -2.77 -0.60
N ARG A 193 -14.59 -1.97 0.35
CA ARG A 193 -15.98 -2.00 0.83
C ARG A 193 -16.62 -0.64 0.64
N VAL A 194 -17.69 -0.57 -0.12
CA VAL A 194 -18.40 0.69 -0.41
C VAL A 194 -19.83 0.56 0.05
N HIS A 195 -20.24 1.50 0.91
CA HIS A 195 -21.63 1.66 1.33
C HIS A 195 -22.17 2.96 0.78
N ARG A 196 -23.37 2.93 0.22
CA ARG A 196 -24.13 4.12 -0.21
C ARG A 196 -25.46 4.16 0.52
N ALA A 197 -25.75 5.28 1.17
CA ALA A 197 -26.95 5.46 2.00
C ALA A 197 -27.17 4.29 2.98
N GLY A 198 -26.08 3.83 3.63
CA GLY A 198 -26.09 2.72 4.58
C GLY A 198 -26.22 1.32 3.97
N ARG A 199 -26.36 1.18 2.65
CA ARG A 199 -26.47 -0.11 1.95
C ARG A 199 -25.14 -0.48 1.29
N LEU A 200 -24.78 -1.76 1.35
CA LEU A 200 -23.59 -2.28 0.67
C LEU A 200 -23.76 -2.19 -0.84
N LEU A 201 -22.82 -1.54 -1.52
CA LEU A 201 -22.77 -1.39 -2.98
C LEU A 201 -21.68 -2.28 -3.60
N LEU A 202 -20.53 -2.40 -2.93
CA LEU A 202 -19.39 -3.22 -3.36
C LEU A 202 -18.69 -3.82 -2.14
N ASP A 203 -18.37 -5.10 -2.21
CA ASP A 203 -17.44 -5.78 -1.29
C ASP A 203 -16.54 -6.70 -2.12
N GLN A 204 -15.38 -6.17 -2.51
CA GLN A 204 -14.39 -6.94 -3.26
C GLN A 204 -13.23 -7.27 -2.34
N ARG A 205 -12.77 -8.52 -2.37
CA ARG A 205 -11.50 -8.93 -1.79
C ARG A 205 -10.63 -9.63 -2.84
N THR A 206 -9.35 -9.25 -2.88
CA THR A 206 -8.32 -9.88 -3.72
C THR A 206 -7.17 -10.35 -2.85
N ALA A 207 -6.46 -11.38 -3.31
CA ALA A 207 -5.26 -11.90 -2.67
C ALA A 207 -4.26 -12.35 -3.75
N TYR A 208 -3.03 -11.85 -3.68
CA TYR A 208 -1.97 -12.12 -4.65
C TYR A 208 -0.64 -12.43 -3.95
N GLY A 209 0.23 -13.15 -4.64
CA GLY A 209 1.50 -13.65 -4.10
C GLY A 209 1.30 -14.80 -3.12
N ASP A 210 2.37 -15.53 -2.82
CA ASP A 210 2.36 -16.60 -1.81
C ASP A 210 1.88 -16.06 -0.45
N PRO A 211 0.97 -16.75 0.28
CA PRO A 211 0.42 -18.09 0.01
C PRO A 211 -0.96 -18.10 -0.66
N ALA A 212 -1.34 -17.06 -1.40
CA ALA A 212 -2.61 -17.06 -2.13
C ALA A 212 -2.60 -18.17 -3.22
N PRO A 213 -3.56 -19.10 -3.26
CA PRO A 213 -3.53 -20.18 -4.23
C PRO A 213 -3.95 -19.71 -5.63
N GLY A 214 -3.17 -20.05 -6.66
CA GLY A 214 -3.54 -19.86 -8.07
C GLY A 214 -3.71 -18.40 -8.50
N TRP A 215 -3.13 -17.46 -7.75
CA TRP A 215 -3.28 -16.02 -7.99
C TRP A 215 -2.74 -15.58 -9.35
N ASP A 216 -1.76 -16.30 -9.89
CA ASP A 216 -1.12 -16.06 -11.19
C ASP A 216 -1.73 -16.91 -12.33
N GLY A 217 -2.71 -17.76 -12.02
CA GLY A 217 -3.34 -18.66 -12.97
C GLY A 217 -4.29 -17.97 -13.98
N PRO A 218 -4.72 -18.68 -15.04
CA PRO A 218 -5.51 -18.13 -16.15
C PRO A 218 -6.89 -17.62 -15.75
N SER A 219 -7.42 -18.08 -14.61
CA SER A 219 -8.72 -17.63 -14.08
C SER A 219 -8.61 -16.35 -13.23
N VAL A 220 -7.40 -15.90 -12.92
CA VAL A 220 -7.17 -14.73 -12.05
C VAL A 220 -6.41 -13.65 -12.81
N LEU A 221 -5.09 -13.81 -12.98
CA LEU A 221 -4.25 -12.80 -13.61
C LEU A 221 -3.66 -13.24 -14.95
N ASP A 222 -3.69 -14.54 -15.28
CA ASP A 222 -3.09 -15.08 -16.51
C ASP A 222 -1.63 -14.62 -16.70
N GLY A 223 -0.84 -14.66 -15.62
CA GLY A 223 0.55 -14.20 -15.58
C GLY A 223 0.75 -12.68 -15.62
N HIS A 224 -0.30 -11.86 -15.69
CA HIS A 224 -0.19 -10.40 -15.60
C HIS A 224 0.23 -9.94 -14.19
N ARG A 225 1.03 -8.87 -14.14
CA ARG A 225 1.59 -8.34 -12.88
C ARG A 225 1.01 -7.00 -12.45
N ALA A 226 0.17 -6.38 -13.27
CA ALA A 226 -0.51 -5.14 -12.95
C ALA A 226 -2.03 -5.37 -12.90
N VAL A 227 -2.66 -5.00 -11.78
CA VAL A 227 -4.10 -5.18 -11.54
C VAL A 227 -4.72 -3.87 -11.11
N GLY A 228 -5.88 -3.56 -11.65
CA GLY A 228 -6.51 -2.26 -11.47
C GLY A 228 -8.00 -2.34 -11.21
N GLN A 229 -8.48 -1.37 -10.45
CA GLN A 229 -9.85 -1.22 -10.03
C GLN A 229 -10.26 0.23 -10.26
N LEU A 230 -11.39 0.45 -10.92
CA LEU A 230 -11.99 1.78 -11.10
C LEU A 230 -13.45 1.70 -10.67
N LEU A 231 -13.85 2.54 -9.72
CA LEU A 231 -15.23 2.68 -9.32
C LEU A 231 -15.70 4.11 -9.57
N VAL A 232 -16.76 4.25 -10.34
CA VAL A 232 -17.49 5.49 -10.56
C VAL A 232 -18.86 5.34 -9.91
N VAL A 233 -19.17 6.19 -8.94
CA VAL A 233 -20.51 6.30 -8.36
C VAL A 233 -21.00 7.70 -8.63
N ASP A 234 -22.14 7.81 -9.31
CA ASP A 234 -22.74 9.09 -9.63
C ASP A 234 -24.26 8.92 -9.62
N PRO A 235 -25.02 9.69 -8.81
CA PRO A 235 -26.48 9.57 -8.76
C PRO A 235 -27.20 9.72 -10.10
N GLU A 236 -26.58 10.37 -11.08
CA GLU A 236 -27.14 10.63 -12.42
C GLU A 236 -26.71 9.58 -13.46
N LEU A 237 -25.93 8.58 -13.06
CA LEU A 237 -25.37 7.58 -13.96
C LEU A 237 -26.46 6.63 -14.50
N ASP A 238 -26.47 6.45 -15.82
CA ASP A 238 -27.29 5.41 -16.45
C ASP A 238 -26.64 4.03 -16.26
N VAL A 239 -27.33 3.19 -15.49
CA VAL A 239 -26.92 1.80 -15.19
C VAL A 239 -27.61 0.76 -16.06
N GLY A 240 -28.45 1.16 -17.01
CA GLY A 240 -29.08 0.27 -17.99
C GLY A 240 -28.13 -0.22 -19.10
N ARG A 241 -26.86 0.16 -19.04
CA ARG A 241 -25.85 -0.14 -20.06
C ARG A 241 -25.28 -1.56 -19.94
N ALA A 242 -24.96 -2.17 -21.08
CA ALA A 242 -24.26 -3.44 -21.13
C ALA A 242 -22.80 -3.31 -20.62
N PRO A 243 -22.21 -4.37 -20.07
CA PRO A 243 -20.78 -4.41 -19.80
C PRO A 243 -19.96 -4.11 -21.06
N VAL A 244 -18.87 -3.37 -20.88
CA VAL A 244 -17.92 -3.03 -21.95
C VAL A 244 -16.64 -3.82 -21.72
N LEU A 245 -16.23 -4.59 -22.71
CA LEU A 245 -14.93 -5.27 -22.75
C LEU A 245 -13.92 -4.40 -23.48
N LEU A 246 -12.77 -4.18 -22.85
CA LEU A 246 -11.67 -3.38 -23.38
C LEU A 246 -10.47 -4.29 -23.64
N ARG A 247 -9.94 -4.23 -24.87
CA ARG A 247 -8.77 -5.00 -25.34
C ARG A 247 -8.91 -6.53 -25.18
N GLU A 248 -10.12 -7.05 -25.32
CA GLU A 248 -10.36 -8.50 -25.34
C GLU A 248 -9.51 -9.20 -26.41
N GLY A 249 -8.95 -10.36 -26.07
CA GLY A 249 -8.15 -11.18 -26.98
C GLY A 249 -6.75 -10.66 -27.30
N THR A 250 -6.30 -9.58 -26.64
CA THR A 250 -4.93 -9.08 -26.78
C THR A 250 -4.02 -9.58 -25.67
N LYS A 251 -2.71 -9.63 -25.92
CA LYS A 251 -1.70 -9.94 -24.89
C LYS A 251 -1.34 -8.73 -24.01
N ASP A 252 -1.87 -7.55 -24.34
CA ASP A 252 -1.53 -6.28 -23.70
C ASP A 252 -2.46 -5.93 -22.52
N GLY A 253 -3.07 -6.95 -21.93
CA GLY A 253 -4.05 -6.84 -20.86
C GLY A 253 -5.47 -6.62 -21.35
N CYS A 254 -6.42 -6.71 -20.43
CA CYS A 254 -7.83 -6.51 -20.69
C CYS A 254 -8.51 -5.82 -19.50
N ALA A 255 -9.67 -5.23 -19.74
CA ALA A 255 -10.52 -4.72 -18.69
C ALA A 255 -11.99 -4.98 -19.02
N VAL A 256 -12.80 -5.17 -17.99
CA VAL A 256 -14.26 -5.15 -18.09
C VAL A 256 -14.78 -4.00 -17.26
N LEU A 257 -15.70 -3.23 -17.82
CA LEU A 257 -16.41 -2.15 -17.16
C LEU A 257 -17.90 -2.49 -17.15
N ALA A 258 -18.47 -2.72 -15.97
CA ALA A 258 -19.84 -3.18 -15.81
C ALA A 258 -20.63 -2.33 -14.80
N PRO A 259 -21.96 -2.25 -14.94
CA PRO A 259 -22.80 -1.69 -13.88
C PRO A 259 -22.81 -2.60 -12.65
N LEU A 260 -22.79 -2.00 -11.47
CA LEU A 260 -23.00 -2.72 -10.21
C LEU A 260 -24.50 -2.85 -9.92
N ALA A 261 -24.88 -4.00 -9.38
CA ALA A 261 -26.23 -4.20 -8.89
C ALA A 261 -26.52 -3.23 -7.71
N GLY A 262 -27.69 -2.58 -7.74
CA GLY A 262 -28.20 -1.84 -6.57
C GLY A 262 -27.75 -0.39 -6.42
N GLY A 263 -27.12 0.23 -7.42
CA GLY A 263 -26.85 1.66 -7.36
C GLY A 263 -26.37 2.24 -8.67
N PRO A 264 -26.33 3.57 -8.80
CA PRO A 264 -25.89 4.23 -10.01
C PRO A 264 -24.35 4.24 -10.04
N ALA A 265 -23.77 3.07 -10.28
CA ALA A 265 -22.35 2.83 -10.17
C ALA A 265 -21.83 1.90 -11.27
N LEU A 266 -20.63 2.22 -11.74
CA LEU A 266 -19.87 1.45 -12.73
C LEU A 266 -18.55 1.02 -12.12
N PHE A 267 -18.20 -0.23 -12.35
CA PHE A 267 -17.00 -0.83 -11.81
C PHE A 267 -16.18 -1.45 -12.92
N ALA A 268 -14.91 -1.08 -12.98
CA ALA A 268 -13.94 -1.65 -13.90
C ALA A 268 -12.91 -2.47 -13.14
N THR A 269 -12.67 -3.69 -13.62
CA THR A 269 -11.52 -4.51 -13.22
C THR A 269 -10.62 -4.69 -14.42
N ALA A 270 -9.32 -4.49 -14.23
CA ALA A 270 -8.33 -4.58 -15.31
C ALA A 270 -7.12 -5.39 -14.88
N VAL A 271 -6.54 -6.13 -15.82
CA VAL A 271 -5.25 -6.81 -15.69
C VAL A 271 -4.37 -6.44 -16.88
N ALA A 272 -3.07 -6.27 -16.65
CA ALA A 272 -2.13 -5.87 -17.68
C ALA A 272 -0.70 -6.34 -17.39
N PRO A 273 0.16 -6.45 -18.43
CA PRO A 273 1.56 -6.83 -18.23
C PRO A 273 2.40 -5.73 -17.56
N SER A 274 1.97 -4.46 -17.62
CA SER A 274 2.71 -3.32 -17.07
C SER A 274 1.79 -2.27 -16.45
N SER A 275 2.35 -1.41 -15.60
CA SER A 275 1.63 -0.29 -14.98
C SER A 275 1.14 0.74 -15.99
N SER A 276 1.90 0.99 -17.07
CA SER A 276 1.48 1.91 -18.13
C SER A 276 0.29 1.37 -18.93
N ALA A 277 0.34 0.09 -19.33
CA ALA A 277 -0.77 -0.56 -20.02
C ALA A 277 -2.03 -0.61 -19.13
N LEU A 278 -1.85 -0.87 -17.83
CA LEU A 278 -2.94 -0.81 -16.86
C LEU A 278 -3.57 0.59 -16.78
N ARG A 279 -2.74 1.63 -16.67
CA ARG A 279 -3.21 3.01 -16.60
C ARG A 279 -4.02 3.38 -17.83
N GLU A 280 -3.54 3.04 -19.02
CA GLU A 280 -4.27 3.27 -20.27
C GLU A 280 -5.62 2.56 -20.30
N LEU A 281 -5.69 1.30 -19.83
CA LEU A 281 -6.94 0.55 -19.74
C LEU A 281 -7.95 1.22 -18.80
N LEU A 282 -7.51 1.64 -17.60
CA LEU A 282 -8.39 2.31 -16.64
C LEU A 282 -8.81 3.71 -17.11
N ASP A 283 -7.93 4.45 -17.78
CA ASP A 283 -8.28 5.75 -18.36
C ASP A 283 -9.28 5.59 -19.51
N ARG A 284 -9.16 4.54 -20.33
CA ARG A 284 -10.19 4.18 -21.34
C ARG A 284 -11.51 3.78 -20.69
N ALA A 285 -11.47 3.00 -19.61
CA ALA A 285 -12.66 2.63 -18.86
C ALA A 285 -13.34 3.87 -18.25
N LEU A 286 -12.57 4.82 -17.74
CA LEU A 286 -13.10 6.07 -17.23
C LEU A 286 -13.79 6.90 -18.33
N LYS A 287 -13.19 7.02 -19.51
CA LYS A 287 -13.83 7.69 -20.66
C LYS A 287 -15.19 7.07 -21.01
N HIS A 288 -15.23 5.74 -21.13
CA HIS A 288 -16.49 5.01 -21.33
C HIS A 288 -17.49 5.19 -20.16
N ALA A 289 -17.02 5.36 -18.93
CA ALA A 289 -17.89 5.65 -17.78
C ALA A 289 -18.49 7.05 -17.85
N LEU A 290 -17.77 8.02 -18.42
CA LEU A 290 -18.19 9.42 -18.58
C LEU A 290 -18.95 9.68 -19.90
N GLY A 291 -18.97 8.71 -20.83
CA GLY A 291 -19.60 8.87 -22.14
C GLY A 291 -18.73 9.59 -23.18
N GLU A 292 -17.42 9.61 -22.97
CA GLU A 292 -16.38 10.15 -23.87
C GLU A 292 -15.73 9.05 -24.72
#